data_AF-A0AAV8T3W0-F1
#
_entry.id   AF-A0AAV8T3W0-F1
#
_cell.length_a   1.000
_cell.length_b   1.000
_cell.length_c   1.000
_cell.angle_alpha   90.00
_cell.angle_beta   90.00
_cell.angle_gamma   90.00
#
_symmetry.space_group_name_H-M   'P 1'
#
loop_
_entity.id
_entity.type
_entity.pdbx_description
1 polymer ?
#
loop_
_entity_poly.entity_id
_entity_poly.type
_entity_poly.pdbx_seq_one_letter_code
_entity_poly.pdbx_strand_id
1 'polypeptide(L)'
;MRYRSYMSHSREGIQLNFRIRKMGSLVYFFLLVPAISWSPLSFASHSHLQWSDRLQLIGQVQESKLKVAQLESVLEEIAENLTARNHHLAELEKRIEEMDARIKDLRFSFSNFKAEPLPFGEKIRELADEVRDLWAVLRKNNFELHVLESKAMEAEEKLETETSRVEQMADIVTEQWIQIRQFEQALQLKLQVLKDLRQAKRKKCIFFKVMTDLYGKHIQNAIDLLDSLLSEKGSSNLIQFLDKLQGIVKQEMESHRVTACLANKEVVFFVASALIIFPVLSAWTLLTSQWR
;
A
#
# COMPACT_ATOMS: atom_id res chain seq x y z
N MET A 1 -38.93 -18.20 -36.33
CA MET A 1 -39.65 -16.90 -36.20
C MET A 1 -38.89 -15.89 -37.06
N ARG A 2 -39.24 -15.45 -38.27
CA ARG A 2 -40.49 -15.23 -39.04
C ARG A 2 -41.42 -14.17 -38.43
N TYR A 3 -41.35 -12.92 -38.93
CA TYR A 3 -42.41 -11.99 -39.41
C TYR A 3 -41.70 -10.70 -39.91
N ARG A 4 -41.62 -10.41 -41.23
CA ARG A 4 -42.56 -9.62 -42.09
C ARG A 4 -42.88 -8.22 -41.52
N SER A 5 -43.03 -7.13 -42.27
CA SER A 5 -42.86 -6.72 -43.68
C SER A 5 -43.50 -5.31 -43.79
N TYR A 6 -43.08 -4.50 -44.78
CA TYR A 6 -43.84 -3.47 -45.54
C TYR A 6 -43.37 -2.00 -45.52
N MET A 7 -43.44 -1.44 -46.74
CA MET A 7 -43.24 -0.06 -47.25
C MET A 7 -41.76 0.33 -47.54
N SER A 8 -41.33 0.65 -48.77
CA SER A 8 -42.03 0.82 -50.05
C SER A 8 -41.07 0.61 -51.24
N HIS A 9 -41.46 -0.29 -52.14
CA HIS A 9 -41.09 -0.28 -53.55
C HIS A 9 -41.74 0.94 -54.24
N SER A 10 -40.96 1.72 -54.97
CA SER A 10 -41.39 2.35 -56.23
C SER A 10 -40.14 2.78 -57.02
N ARG A 11 -39.52 1.80 -57.67
CA ARG A 11 -38.62 1.98 -58.82
C ARG A 11 -39.01 0.93 -59.85
N GLU A 12 -40.15 1.17 -60.48
CA GLU A 12 -40.49 0.59 -61.76
C GLU A 12 -40.24 1.66 -62.82
N GLY A 13 -39.13 1.51 -63.53
CA GLY A 13 -38.79 2.27 -64.71
C GLY A 13 -38.45 1.27 -65.81
N ILE A 14 -39.48 0.92 -66.56
CA ILE A 14 -39.50 -0.08 -67.63
C ILE A 14 -38.47 0.26 -68.70
N GLN A 15 -37.61 -0.71 -68.97
CA GLN A 15 -36.81 -0.84 -70.19
C GLN A 15 -37.75 -1.00 -71.40
N LEU A 16 -37.60 -0.17 -72.44
CA LEU A 16 -37.92 -0.63 -73.80
C LEU A 16 -37.04 0.07 -74.85
N ASN A 17 -36.09 -0.70 -75.37
CA ASN A 17 -35.45 -0.52 -76.66
C ASN A 17 -36.49 -0.25 -77.76
N PHE A 18 -36.21 0.64 -78.72
CA PHE A 18 -36.40 0.29 -80.13
C PHE A 18 -35.62 1.21 -81.08
N ARG A 19 -34.84 0.56 -81.95
CA ARG A 19 -34.01 1.10 -83.03
C ARG A 19 -34.55 0.53 -84.34
N ILE A 20 -35.22 1.32 -85.17
CA ILE A 20 -35.58 1.06 -86.60
C ILE A 20 -35.69 2.46 -87.24
N ARG A 21 -34.99 2.90 -88.30
CA ARG A 21 -34.63 2.41 -89.64
C ARG A 21 -35.79 2.33 -90.66
N LYS A 22 -35.86 3.39 -91.49
CA LYS A 22 -36.25 3.44 -92.93
C LYS A 22 -37.73 3.35 -93.37
N MET A 23 -37.98 4.19 -94.40
CA MET A 23 -38.99 4.13 -95.49
C MET A 23 -40.43 4.43 -95.05
N GLY A 24 -41.20 5.30 -95.71
CA GLY A 24 -41.24 5.70 -97.12
C GLY A 24 -42.64 5.39 -97.64
N SER A 25 -43.22 6.30 -98.45
CA SER A 25 -44.46 6.12 -99.22
C SER A 25 -45.79 6.10 -98.43
N LEU A 26 -46.93 6.57 -98.92
CA LEU A 26 -47.37 7.39 -100.05
C LEU A 26 -48.91 7.19 -100.07
N VAL A 27 -49.64 8.20 -100.57
CA VAL A 27 -51.01 8.11 -101.13
C VAL A 27 -52.16 7.82 -100.15
N TYR A 28 -53.14 8.73 -100.03
CA TYR A 28 -54.33 8.69 -100.90
C TYR A 28 -55.44 9.72 -100.59
N PHE A 29 -55.95 10.29 -101.70
CA PHE A 29 -57.33 10.74 -101.97
C PHE A 29 -57.83 12.00 -101.22
N PHE A 30 -58.20 13.11 -101.86
CA PHE A 30 -58.88 13.36 -103.14
C PHE A 30 -58.34 14.67 -103.76
N LEU A 31 -57.83 14.75 -105.01
CA LEU A 31 -58.55 14.69 -106.29
C LEU A 31 -59.82 15.56 -106.31
N LEU A 32 -59.79 16.75 -106.91
CA LEU A 32 -60.21 16.99 -108.30
C LEU A 32 -60.18 18.50 -108.63
N VAL A 33 -59.38 18.83 -109.64
CA VAL A 33 -59.47 20.03 -110.51
C VAL A 33 -60.81 19.94 -111.30
N PRO A 34 -61.48 21.05 -111.68
CA PRO A 34 -61.19 21.72 -112.96
C PRO A 34 -61.12 23.26 -112.81
N ALA A 35 -60.17 23.96 -113.44
CA ALA A 35 -60.09 24.27 -114.87
C ALA A 35 -61.37 24.99 -115.38
N ILE A 36 -61.15 26.07 -116.17
CA ILE A 36 -62.04 26.82 -117.09
C ILE A 36 -61.88 28.33 -116.81
N SER A 37 -60.92 28.98 -117.46
CA SER A 37 -61.00 29.69 -118.74
C SER A 37 -61.38 31.16 -118.57
N TRP A 38 -60.41 32.05 -118.83
CA TRP A 38 -60.66 33.47 -119.00
C TRP A 38 -61.29 33.76 -120.38
N SER A 39 -62.51 34.30 -120.34
CA SER A 39 -63.14 35.27 -121.27
C SER A 39 -63.76 34.76 -122.60
N PRO A 40 -64.68 35.52 -123.24
CA PRO A 40 -65.79 36.37 -122.75
C PRO A 40 -67.12 36.21 -123.59
N LEU A 41 -68.12 37.08 -123.35
CA LEU A 41 -69.43 37.34 -124.06
C LEU A 41 -70.67 36.92 -123.23
N SER A 42 -71.21 37.80 -122.39
CA SER A 42 -72.23 38.84 -122.66
C SER A 42 -73.68 38.31 -122.68
N PHE A 43 -74.50 38.70 -121.70
CA PHE A 43 -75.66 39.60 -121.89
C PHE A 43 -76.50 39.70 -120.59
N ALA A 44 -76.80 40.95 -120.24
CA ALA A 44 -78.03 41.49 -119.63
C ALA A 44 -78.67 40.89 -118.36
N SER A 45 -78.81 41.82 -117.40
CA SER A 45 -79.95 42.01 -116.48
C SER A 45 -80.21 40.98 -115.39
N HIS A 46 -79.97 41.38 -114.13
CA HIS A 46 -81.03 41.65 -113.15
C HIS A 46 -80.43 42.49 -112.00
N SER A 47 -80.66 43.80 -112.06
CA SER A 47 -80.59 44.69 -110.91
C SER A 47 -81.74 44.36 -109.95
N HIS A 48 -81.53 44.65 -108.65
CA HIS A 48 -82.55 44.74 -107.59
C HIS A 48 -82.64 43.64 -106.51
N LEU A 49 -81.49 43.13 -106.02
CA LEU A 49 -81.39 42.46 -104.70
C LEU A 49 -79.96 42.47 -104.09
N GLN A 50 -79.24 43.60 -104.11
CA GLN A 50 -77.79 43.66 -103.76
C GLN A 50 -77.44 44.48 -102.50
N TRP A 51 -78.36 45.32 -102.00
CA TRP A 51 -78.06 46.26 -100.91
C TRP A 51 -78.22 45.67 -99.50
N SER A 52 -79.16 44.73 -99.31
CA SER A 52 -79.39 44.08 -98.01
C SER A 52 -78.22 43.18 -97.61
N ASP A 53 -77.72 42.35 -98.53
CA ASP A 53 -76.57 41.48 -98.30
C ASP A 53 -75.29 42.27 -97.99
N ARG A 54 -75.12 43.45 -98.60
CA ARG A 54 -73.95 44.30 -98.37
C ARG A 54 -73.96 44.94 -96.98
N LEU A 55 -75.12 45.38 -96.50
CA LEU A 55 -75.29 45.91 -95.14
C LEU A 55 -75.11 44.80 -94.08
N GLN A 56 -75.63 43.60 -94.34
CA GLN A 56 -75.42 42.43 -93.49
C GLN A 56 -73.95 42.01 -93.42
N LEU A 57 -73.23 42.03 -94.54
CA LEU A 57 -71.80 41.75 -94.61
C LEU A 57 -70.98 42.77 -93.81
N ILE A 58 -71.34 44.06 -93.89
CA ILE A 58 -70.68 45.12 -93.10
C ILE A 58 -70.92 44.90 -91.60
N GLY A 59 -72.14 44.52 -91.20
CA GLY A 59 -72.44 44.17 -89.81
C GLY A 59 -71.62 42.98 -89.30
N GLN A 60 -71.51 41.91 -90.10
CA GLN A 60 -70.69 40.74 -89.77
C GLN A 60 -69.19 41.06 -89.70
N VAL A 61 -68.69 41.95 -90.56
CA VAL A 61 -67.29 42.42 -90.53
C VAL A 61 -67.04 43.29 -89.30
N GLN A 62 -68.00 44.12 -88.90
CA GLN A 62 -67.88 44.89 -87.65
C GLN A 62 -67.92 43.98 -86.42
N GLU A 63 -68.79 42.97 -86.41
CA GLU A 63 -68.85 41.97 -85.34
C GLU A 63 -67.56 41.15 -85.26
N SER A 64 -67.01 40.72 -86.41
CA SER A 64 -65.75 39.98 -86.44
C SER A 64 -64.56 40.84 -85.98
N LYS A 65 -64.54 42.13 -86.33
CA LYS A 65 -63.54 43.08 -85.81
C LYS A 65 -63.62 43.23 -84.29
N LEU A 66 -64.81 43.34 -83.72
CA LEU A 66 -64.98 43.40 -82.26
C LEU A 66 -64.50 42.11 -81.59
N LYS A 67 -64.82 40.94 -82.17
CA LYS A 67 -64.31 39.64 -81.68
C LYS A 67 -62.80 39.52 -81.77
N VAL A 68 -62.18 40.02 -82.86
CA VAL A 68 -60.72 40.06 -83.00
C VAL A 68 -60.11 40.95 -81.92
N ALA A 69 -60.63 42.16 -81.71
CA ALA A 69 -60.15 43.05 -80.65
C ALA A 69 -60.29 42.44 -79.24
N GLN A 70 -61.39 41.72 -78.98
CA GLN A 70 -61.57 40.98 -77.73
C GLN A 70 -60.56 39.85 -77.56
N LEU A 71 -60.30 39.07 -78.62
CA LEU A 71 -59.30 38.00 -78.60
C LEU A 71 -57.88 38.55 -78.44
N GLU A 72 -57.56 39.68 -79.08
CA GLU A 72 -56.28 40.38 -78.92
C GLU A 72 -56.10 40.86 -77.47
N SER A 73 -57.14 41.44 -76.86
CA SER A 73 -57.10 41.83 -75.45
C SER A 73 -56.89 40.64 -74.50
N VAL A 74 -57.57 39.51 -74.75
CA VAL A 74 -57.40 38.30 -73.94
C VAL A 74 -56.00 37.69 -74.17
N LEU A 75 -55.47 37.75 -75.39
CA LEU A 75 -54.14 37.26 -75.70
C LEU A 75 -53.06 38.11 -75.02
N GLU A 76 -53.23 39.43 -74.98
CA GLU A 76 -52.32 40.34 -74.27
C GLU A 76 -52.36 40.08 -72.77
N GLU A 77 -53.55 39.92 -72.17
CA GLU A 77 -53.68 39.57 -70.75
C GLU A 77 -53.02 38.22 -70.43
N ILE A 78 -53.19 37.22 -71.29
CA ILE A 78 -52.52 35.91 -71.14
C ILE A 78 -51.00 36.05 -71.27
N ALA A 79 -50.51 36.87 -72.21
CA ALA A 79 -49.09 37.12 -72.39
C ALA A 79 -48.48 37.80 -71.16
N GLU A 80 -49.12 38.86 -70.64
CA GLU A 80 -48.71 39.53 -69.41
C GLU A 80 -48.70 38.55 -68.22
N ASN A 81 -49.77 37.77 -68.02
CA ASN A 81 -49.85 36.76 -66.96
C ASN A 81 -48.74 35.70 -67.09
N LEU A 82 -48.43 35.27 -68.32
CA LEU A 82 -47.36 34.30 -68.58
C LEU A 82 -45.98 34.89 -68.22
N THR A 83 -45.72 36.15 -68.57
CA THR A 83 -44.45 36.81 -68.18
C THR A 83 -44.31 36.97 -66.67
N ALA A 84 -45.40 37.34 -65.97
CA ALA A 84 -45.41 37.42 -64.51
C ALA A 84 -45.14 36.06 -63.84
N ARG A 85 -45.77 34.98 -64.34
CA ARG A 85 -45.53 33.62 -63.86
C ARG A 85 -44.11 33.15 -64.12
N ASN A 86 -43.54 33.47 -65.28
CA ASN A 86 -42.14 33.15 -65.59
C ASN A 86 -41.17 33.85 -64.63
N HIS A 87 -41.43 35.11 -64.29
CA HIS A 87 -40.63 35.83 -63.30
C HIS A 87 -40.70 35.18 -61.92
N HIS A 88 -41.90 34.76 -61.48
CA HIS A 88 -42.06 34.03 -60.22
C HIS A 88 -41.33 32.68 -60.21
N LEU A 89 -41.33 31.94 -61.34
CA LEU A 89 -40.58 30.70 -61.46
C LEU A 89 -39.06 30.92 -61.35
N ALA A 90 -38.53 31.99 -61.95
CA ALA A 90 -37.12 32.34 -61.82
C ALA A 90 -36.69 32.65 -60.38
N GLU A 91 -37.55 33.33 -59.60
CA GLU A 91 -37.28 33.59 -58.18
C GLU A 91 -37.31 32.29 -57.34
N LEU A 92 -38.24 31.38 -57.64
CA LEU A 92 -38.27 30.07 -56.99
C LEU A 92 -37.01 29.24 -57.30
N GLU A 93 -36.54 29.26 -58.55
CA GLU A 93 -35.31 28.59 -58.97
C GLU A 93 -34.10 29.12 -58.19
N LYS A 94 -33.95 30.45 -58.11
CA LYS A 94 -32.90 31.10 -57.31
C LYS A 94 -32.94 30.69 -55.84
N ARG A 95 -34.14 30.62 -55.24
CA ARG A 95 -34.31 30.19 -53.85
C ARG A 95 -33.95 28.71 -53.64
N ILE A 96 -34.22 27.86 -54.62
CA ILE A 96 -33.81 26.45 -54.61
C ILE A 96 -32.29 26.36 -54.66
N GLU A 97 -31.63 27.11 -55.54
CA GLU A 97 -30.17 27.15 -55.63
C GLU A 97 -29.50 27.59 -54.31
N GLU A 98 -30.06 28.60 -53.64
CA GLU A 98 -29.59 29.05 -52.33
C GLU A 98 -29.74 27.95 -51.26
N MET A 99 -30.89 27.27 -51.22
CA MET A 99 -31.10 26.16 -50.29
C MET A 99 -30.16 24.99 -50.57
N ASP A 100 -29.90 24.67 -51.83
CA ASP A 100 -28.95 23.63 -52.22
C ASP A 100 -27.51 23.98 -51.81
N ALA A 101 -27.11 25.25 -51.93
CA ALA A 101 -25.81 25.72 -51.45
C ALA A 101 -25.70 25.55 -49.92
N ARG A 102 -26.74 25.90 -49.16
CA ARG A 102 -26.78 25.72 -47.69
C ARG A 102 -26.78 24.25 -47.30
N ILE A 103 -27.49 23.39 -48.01
CA ILE A 103 -27.48 21.94 -47.78
C ILE A 103 -26.06 21.38 -48.00
N LYS A 104 -25.36 21.82 -49.06
CA LYS A 104 -23.97 21.41 -49.31
C LYS A 104 -23.03 21.86 -48.20
N ASP A 105 -23.15 23.11 -47.75
CA ASP A 105 -22.34 23.66 -46.66
C ASP A 105 -22.58 22.93 -45.32
N LEU A 106 -23.85 22.71 -44.96
CA LEU A 106 -24.22 21.93 -43.78
C LEU A 106 -23.72 20.49 -43.86
N ARG A 107 -23.78 19.87 -45.04
CA ARG A 107 -23.27 18.52 -45.26
C ARG A 107 -21.76 18.46 -45.11
N PHE A 108 -21.04 19.47 -45.61
CA PHE A 108 -19.59 19.59 -45.44
C PHE A 108 -19.23 19.79 -43.96
N SER A 109 -19.90 20.71 -43.27
CA SER A 109 -19.73 20.93 -41.83
C SER A 109 -20.00 19.66 -41.02
N PHE A 110 -21.10 18.96 -41.30
CA PHE A 110 -21.43 17.69 -40.65
C PHE A 110 -20.39 16.60 -40.94
N SER A 111 -19.86 16.53 -42.17
CA SER A 111 -18.78 15.60 -42.49
C SER A 111 -17.48 15.93 -41.75
N ASN A 112 -17.16 17.22 -41.55
CA ASN A 112 -16.00 17.63 -40.78
C ASN A 112 -16.15 17.23 -39.30
N PHE A 113 -17.31 17.47 -38.69
CA PHE A 113 -17.60 17.02 -37.33
C PHE A 113 -17.58 15.49 -37.17
N LYS A 114 -17.94 14.75 -38.23
CA LYS A 114 -17.90 13.28 -38.23
C LYS A 114 -16.50 12.71 -38.50
N ALA A 115 -15.70 13.42 -39.29
CA ALA A 115 -14.35 13.02 -39.67
C ALA A 115 -13.31 13.33 -38.59
N GLU A 116 -13.61 14.25 -37.67
CA GLU A 116 -12.82 14.49 -36.46
C GLU A 116 -13.11 13.36 -35.45
N PRO A 117 -12.24 12.33 -35.33
CA PRO A 117 -12.46 11.25 -34.38
C PRO A 117 -12.21 11.87 -33.01
N LEU A 118 -13.29 12.17 -32.29
CA LEU A 118 -13.25 12.74 -30.95
C LEU A 118 -12.19 12.01 -30.10
N PRO A 119 -11.04 12.65 -29.75
CA PRO A 119 -9.95 12.01 -28.97
C PRO A 119 -10.41 11.62 -27.56
N PHE A 120 -11.62 12.03 -27.18
CA PHE A 120 -12.30 11.65 -25.96
C PHE A 120 -12.57 10.15 -25.86
N GLY A 121 -12.86 9.45 -26.96
CA GLY A 121 -13.14 8.00 -26.90
C GLY A 121 -11.93 7.19 -26.43
N GLU A 122 -10.75 7.53 -26.93
CA GLU A 122 -9.49 6.90 -26.54
C GLU A 122 -9.10 7.26 -25.10
N LYS A 123 -9.21 8.54 -24.73
CA LYS A 123 -8.96 8.99 -23.34
C LYS A 123 -9.92 8.36 -22.33
N ILE A 124 -11.20 8.17 -22.69
CA ILE A 124 -12.18 7.47 -21.85
C ILE A 124 -11.80 5.99 -21.69
N ARG A 125 -11.31 5.35 -22.76
CA ARG A 125 -10.86 3.96 -22.71
C ARG A 125 -9.61 3.81 -21.84
N GLU A 126 -8.60 4.66 -22.03
CA GLU A 126 -7.39 4.69 -21.20
C GLU A 126 -7.74 4.87 -19.72
N LEU A 127 -8.60 5.84 -19.40
CA LEU A 127 -9.05 6.06 -18.03
C LEU A 127 -9.84 4.87 -17.48
N ALA A 128 -10.67 4.21 -18.30
CA ALA A 128 -11.41 3.02 -17.90
C ALA A 128 -10.51 1.81 -17.65
N ASP A 129 -9.41 1.69 -18.39
CA ASP A 129 -8.37 0.68 -18.16
C ASP A 129 -7.60 0.98 -16.87
N GLU A 130 -7.19 2.23 -16.63
CA GLU A 130 -6.52 2.65 -15.39
C GLU A 130 -7.41 2.41 -14.15
N VAL A 131 -8.69 2.77 -14.22
CA VAL A 131 -9.64 2.51 -13.12
C VAL A 131 -9.75 1.00 -12.84
N ARG A 132 -9.71 0.16 -13.86
CA ARG A 132 -9.77 -1.30 -13.70
C ARG A 132 -8.51 -1.85 -13.03
N ASP A 133 -7.34 -1.35 -13.41
CA ASP A 133 -6.08 -1.72 -12.81
C ASP A 133 -6.01 -1.28 -11.35
N LEU A 134 -6.45 -0.05 -11.05
CA LEU A 134 -6.58 0.46 -9.68
C LEU A 134 -7.54 -0.40 -8.85
N TRP A 135 -8.67 -0.83 -9.40
CA TRP A 135 -9.58 -1.76 -8.72
C TRP A 135 -8.94 -3.12 -8.46
N ALA A 136 -8.13 -3.64 -9.38
CA ALA A 136 -7.40 -4.90 -9.17
C ALA A 136 -6.36 -4.77 -8.05
N VAL A 137 -5.59 -3.67 -8.04
CA VAL A 137 -4.62 -3.35 -6.97
C VAL A 137 -5.34 -3.16 -5.64
N LEU A 138 -6.45 -2.44 -5.60
CA LEU A 138 -7.24 -2.25 -4.39
C LEU A 138 -7.72 -3.58 -3.79
N ARG A 139 -8.23 -4.50 -4.61
CA ARG A 139 -8.63 -5.84 -4.15
C ARG A 139 -7.47 -6.64 -3.59
N LYS A 140 -6.30 -6.58 -4.25
CA LYS A 140 -5.08 -7.24 -3.77
C LYS A 140 -4.63 -6.66 -2.43
N ASN A 141 -4.58 -5.33 -2.31
CA ASN A 141 -4.18 -4.66 -1.08
C ASN A 141 -5.15 -4.95 0.06
N ASN A 142 -6.46 -5.01 -0.20
CA ASN A 142 -7.45 -5.38 0.81
C ASN A 142 -7.23 -6.81 1.33
N PHE A 143 -6.93 -7.77 0.46
CA PHE A 143 -6.57 -9.12 0.88
C PHE A 143 -5.27 -9.16 1.69
N GLU A 144 -4.23 -8.47 1.23
CA GLU A 144 -2.95 -8.37 1.96
C GLU A 144 -3.11 -7.72 3.33
N LEU A 145 -4.00 -6.72 3.46
CA LEU A 145 -4.34 -6.08 4.73
C LEU A 145 -4.91 -7.11 5.71
N HIS A 146 -5.89 -7.92 5.30
CA HIS A 146 -6.45 -8.95 6.17
C HIS A 146 -5.43 -10.03 6.56
N VAL A 147 -4.52 -10.41 5.65
CA VAL A 147 -3.42 -11.34 5.97
C VAL A 147 -2.44 -10.74 6.98
N LEU A 148 -2.12 -9.45 6.84
CA LEU A 148 -1.26 -8.73 7.78
C LEU A 148 -1.93 -8.58 9.14
N GLU A 149 -3.21 -8.25 9.16
CA GLU A 149 -4.03 -8.14 10.37
C GLU A 149 -4.08 -9.48 11.13
N SER A 150 -4.30 -10.60 10.43
CA SER A 150 -4.28 -11.93 11.08
C SER A 150 -2.91 -12.28 11.66
N LYS A 151 -1.82 -11.91 10.97
CA LYS A 151 -0.44 -12.13 11.46
C LYS A 151 -0.11 -11.23 12.65
N ALA A 152 -0.62 -10.00 12.66
CA ALA A 152 -0.45 -9.08 13.79
C ALA A 152 -1.17 -9.62 15.03
N MET A 153 -2.41 -10.09 14.88
CA MET A 153 -3.16 -10.73 15.97
C MET A 153 -2.44 -11.98 16.51
N GLU A 154 -1.92 -12.85 15.64
CA GLU A 154 -1.16 -14.03 16.06
C GLU A 154 0.14 -13.65 16.81
N ALA A 155 0.83 -12.60 16.36
CA ALA A 155 2.02 -12.10 17.03
C ALA A 155 1.70 -11.47 18.40
N GLU A 156 0.57 -10.78 18.50
CA GLU A 156 0.07 -10.19 19.75
C GLU A 156 -0.30 -11.28 20.77
N GLU A 157 -1.03 -12.31 20.36
CA GLU A 157 -1.36 -13.46 21.22
C GLU A 157 -0.10 -14.14 21.74
N LYS A 158 0.90 -14.40 20.88
CA LYS A 158 2.19 -14.96 21.29
C LYS A 158 2.89 -14.06 22.29
N LEU A 159 2.92 -12.75 22.05
CA LEU A 159 3.53 -11.80 22.96
C LEU A 159 2.83 -11.79 24.33
N GLU A 160 1.50 -11.85 24.37
CA GLU A 160 0.74 -11.95 25.61
C GLU A 160 1.10 -13.24 26.37
N THR A 161 1.19 -14.37 25.67
CA THR A 161 1.61 -15.63 26.31
C THR A 161 3.03 -15.56 26.88
N GLU A 162 3.99 -15.00 26.15
CA GLU A 162 5.36 -14.87 26.64
C GLU A 162 5.47 -13.84 27.76
N THR A 163 4.70 -12.75 27.71
CA THR A 163 4.64 -11.75 28.78
C THR A 163 4.12 -12.39 30.07
N SER A 164 3.07 -13.21 30.00
CA SER A 164 2.55 -13.94 31.16
C SER A 164 3.58 -14.91 31.77
N ARG A 165 4.39 -15.58 30.93
CA ARG A 165 5.48 -16.45 31.40
C ARG A 165 6.59 -15.65 32.09
N VAL A 166 6.94 -14.49 31.53
CA VAL A 166 7.93 -13.59 32.13
C VAL A 166 7.44 -13.07 33.47
N GLU A 167 6.17 -12.70 33.60
CA GLU A 167 5.57 -12.27 34.87
C GLU A 167 5.60 -13.39 35.92
N GLN A 168 5.19 -14.61 35.56
CA GLN A 168 5.31 -15.78 36.45
C GLN A 168 6.76 -16.04 36.88
N MET A 169 7.72 -15.92 35.96
CA MET A 169 9.14 -16.08 36.29
C MET A 169 9.64 -14.96 37.20
N ALA A 170 9.19 -13.72 36.97
CA ALA A 170 9.52 -12.59 37.83
C ALA A 170 9.03 -12.84 39.26
N ASP A 171 7.80 -13.31 39.43
CA ASP A 171 7.26 -13.70 40.74
C ASP A 171 8.12 -14.78 41.41
N ILE A 172 8.49 -15.84 40.69
CA ILE A 172 9.38 -16.90 41.20
C ILE A 172 10.74 -16.33 41.62
N VAL A 173 11.35 -15.46 40.81
CA VAL A 173 12.65 -14.86 41.11
C VAL A 173 12.56 -13.95 42.34
N THR A 174 11.47 -13.19 42.50
CA THR A 174 11.26 -12.36 43.69
C THR A 174 11.12 -13.21 44.97
N GLU A 175 10.38 -14.31 44.92
CA GLU A 175 10.27 -15.27 46.03
C GLU A 175 11.61 -15.93 46.35
N GLN A 176 12.35 -16.40 45.33
CA GLN A 176 13.69 -16.96 45.52
C GLN A 176 14.66 -15.94 46.12
N TRP A 177 14.57 -14.67 45.71
CA TRP A 177 15.37 -13.60 46.27
C TRP A 177 15.08 -13.35 47.76
N ILE A 178 13.79 -13.36 48.16
CA ILE A 178 13.38 -13.27 49.56
C ILE A 178 13.98 -14.43 50.37
N GLN A 179 13.90 -15.66 49.85
CA GLN A 179 14.45 -16.84 50.50
C GLN A 179 15.97 -16.75 50.69
N ILE A 180 16.71 -16.37 49.63
CA ILE A 180 18.16 -16.17 49.71
C ILE A 180 18.50 -15.13 50.78
N ARG A 181 17.75 -14.02 50.81
CA ARG A 181 17.97 -12.97 51.81
C ARG A 181 17.75 -13.45 53.24
N GLN A 182 16.72 -14.26 53.47
CA GLN A 182 16.46 -14.88 54.77
C GLN A 182 17.57 -15.86 55.18
N PHE A 183 18.04 -16.70 54.24
CA PHE A 183 19.16 -17.61 54.50
C PHE A 183 20.46 -16.86 54.82
N GLU A 184 20.75 -15.78 54.11
CA GLU A 184 21.91 -14.92 54.37
C GLU A 184 21.86 -14.34 55.79
N GLN A 185 20.72 -13.79 56.19
CA GLN A 185 20.51 -13.27 57.56
C GLN A 185 20.65 -14.36 58.63
N ALA A 186 20.03 -15.53 58.41
CA ALA A 186 20.13 -16.65 59.34
C ALA A 186 21.58 -17.14 59.49
N LEU A 187 22.34 -17.15 58.40
CA LEU A 187 23.76 -17.51 58.40
C LEU A 187 24.61 -16.47 59.15
N GLN A 188 24.38 -15.18 58.92
CA GLN A 188 25.05 -14.10 59.66
C GLN A 188 24.80 -14.21 61.16
N LEU A 189 23.54 -14.41 61.58
CA LEU A 189 23.18 -14.60 62.99
C LEU A 189 23.87 -15.83 63.59
N LYS A 190 23.86 -16.98 62.90
CA LYS A 190 24.55 -18.19 63.37
C LYS A 190 26.05 -17.98 63.52
N LEU A 191 26.69 -17.32 62.55
CA LEU A 191 28.11 -17.01 62.62
C LEU A 191 28.43 -16.09 63.80
N GLN A 192 27.57 -15.10 64.07
CA GLN A 192 27.73 -14.20 65.20
C GLN A 192 27.59 -14.96 66.54
N VAL A 193 26.54 -15.75 66.69
CA VAL A 193 26.34 -16.62 67.88
C VAL A 193 27.53 -17.55 68.10
N LEU A 194 28.08 -18.16 67.04
CA LEU A 194 29.26 -19.02 67.15
C LEU A 194 30.52 -18.24 67.54
N LYS A 195 30.73 -17.05 67.01
CA LYS A 195 31.83 -16.16 67.40
C LYS A 195 31.71 -15.80 68.88
N ASP A 196 30.52 -15.42 69.32
CA ASP A 196 30.25 -15.04 70.71
C ASP A 196 30.43 -16.24 71.66
N LEU A 197 29.94 -17.42 71.27
CA LEU A 197 30.15 -18.65 72.03
C LEU A 197 31.64 -19.02 72.12
N ARG A 198 32.39 -18.91 71.02
CA ARG A 198 33.85 -19.14 71.03
C ARG A 198 34.56 -18.12 71.91
N GLN A 199 34.22 -16.84 71.84
CA GLN A 199 34.80 -15.80 72.69
C GLN A 199 34.46 -16.06 74.18
N ALA A 200 33.22 -16.42 74.48
CA ALA A 200 32.80 -16.78 75.83
C ALA A 200 33.55 -18.02 76.36
N LYS A 201 33.71 -19.06 75.53
CA LYS A 201 34.51 -20.25 75.87
C LYS A 201 35.98 -19.91 76.07
N ARG A 202 36.58 -19.08 75.22
CA ARG A 202 37.98 -18.60 75.38
C ARG A 202 38.16 -17.82 76.68
N LYS A 203 37.23 -16.93 77.04
CA LYS A 203 37.27 -16.15 78.29
C LYS A 203 37.06 -17.01 79.55
N LYS A 204 36.31 -18.12 79.43
CA LYS A 204 36.02 -19.05 80.54
C LYS A 204 37.05 -20.18 80.70
N CYS A 205 37.87 -20.46 79.69
CA CYS A 205 38.85 -21.54 79.76
C CYS A 205 40.05 -21.07 80.59
N ILE A 206 40.17 -21.60 81.81
CA ILE A 206 41.29 -21.35 82.73
C ILE A 206 42.63 -21.64 82.02
N PHE A 207 42.68 -22.69 81.20
CA PHE A 207 43.84 -23.04 80.38
C PHE A 207 44.29 -21.91 79.45
N PHE A 208 43.37 -21.21 78.77
CA PHE A 208 43.73 -20.12 77.88
C PHE A 208 44.25 -18.90 78.65
N LYS A 209 43.69 -18.63 79.83
CA LYS A 209 44.16 -17.57 80.74
C LYS A 209 45.59 -17.82 81.21
N VAL A 210 45.86 -19.07 81.62
CA VAL A 210 47.20 -19.55 82.01
C VAL A 210 48.18 -19.46 80.84
N MET A 211 47.78 -19.83 79.62
CA MET A 211 48.66 -19.70 78.44
C MET A 211 48.95 -18.24 78.06
N THR A 212 47.99 -17.33 78.18
CA THR A 212 48.24 -15.90 77.95
C THR A 212 49.14 -15.29 79.01
N ASP A 213 49.01 -15.70 80.28
CA ASP A 213 49.88 -15.22 81.37
C ASP A 213 51.32 -15.76 81.22
N LEU A 214 51.47 -17.04 80.83
CA LEU A 214 52.76 -17.66 80.50
C LEU A 214 53.45 -16.98 79.30
N TYR A 215 52.71 -16.72 78.22
CA TYR A 215 53.26 -16.04 77.03
C TYR A 215 53.62 -14.58 77.32
N GLY A 216 52.78 -13.85 78.05
CA GLY A 216 52.98 -12.43 78.32
C GLY A 216 54.10 -12.12 79.30
N LYS A 217 54.36 -12.98 80.30
CA LYS A 217 55.35 -12.70 81.37
C LYS A 217 56.68 -13.43 81.21
N HIS A 218 56.68 -14.65 80.68
CA HIS A 218 57.86 -15.53 80.77
C HIS A 218 58.44 -15.93 79.41
N ILE A 219 57.62 -15.93 78.35
CA ILE A 219 58.11 -16.30 77.02
C ILE A 219 58.95 -15.18 76.39
N GLN A 220 58.70 -13.89 76.69
CA GLN A 220 59.58 -12.82 76.21
C GLN A 220 61.02 -13.01 76.74
N ASN A 221 61.18 -13.29 78.04
CA ASN A 221 62.47 -13.60 78.64
C ASN A 221 63.10 -14.90 78.09
N ALA A 222 62.27 -15.88 77.72
CA ALA A 222 62.75 -17.13 77.14
C ALA A 222 63.14 -16.99 75.66
N ILE A 223 62.48 -16.12 74.90
CA ILE A 223 62.81 -15.74 73.52
C ILE A 223 64.11 -14.94 73.51
N ASP A 224 64.28 -13.98 74.41
CA ASP A 224 65.54 -13.23 74.57
C ASP A 224 66.72 -14.18 74.89
N LEU A 225 66.47 -15.24 75.66
CA LEU A 225 67.43 -16.32 75.92
C LEU A 225 67.67 -17.22 74.70
N LEU A 226 66.64 -17.50 73.90
CA LEU A 226 66.74 -18.31 72.68
C LEU A 226 67.51 -17.57 71.57
N ASP A 227 67.33 -16.26 71.44
CA ASP A 227 68.09 -15.41 70.51
C ASP A 227 69.58 -15.37 70.89
N SER A 228 69.90 -15.38 72.19
CA SER A 228 71.29 -15.51 72.65
C SER A 228 71.92 -16.87 72.30
N LEU A 229 71.11 -17.94 72.28
CA LEU A 229 71.54 -19.31 71.97
C LEU A 229 71.69 -19.57 70.46
N LEU A 230 70.92 -18.88 69.62
CA LEU A 230 71.06 -18.97 68.17
C LEU A 230 72.29 -18.21 67.65
N SER A 231 72.83 -17.28 68.44
CA SER A 231 74.00 -16.47 68.09
C SER A 231 75.35 -17.13 68.40
N GLU A 232 75.40 -18.20 69.20
CA GLU A 232 76.68 -18.81 69.63
C GLU A 232 76.66 -20.35 69.55
N LYS A 233 77.70 -20.92 68.92
CA LYS A 233 77.84 -22.36 68.62
C LYS A 233 77.78 -23.25 69.87
N GLY A 234 76.85 -24.21 69.91
CA GLY A 234 77.00 -25.42 70.71
C GLY A 234 75.71 -26.08 71.17
N SER A 235 75.48 -27.32 70.73
CA SER A 235 74.34 -28.19 71.10
C SER A 235 74.25 -28.53 72.59
N SER A 236 75.27 -28.23 73.40
CA SER A 236 75.30 -28.45 74.85
C SER A 236 74.35 -27.54 75.63
N ASN A 237 74.00 -26.37 75.09
CA ASN A 237 73.22 -25.36 75.81
C ASN A 237 71.71 -25.58 75.71
N LEU A 238 71.26 -26.44 74.79
CA LEU A 238 69.85 -26.79 74.56
C LEU A 238 69.25 -27.58 75.73
N ILE A 239 70.04 -28.49 76.30
CA ILE A 239 69.62 -29.31 77.45
C ILE A 239 69.46 -28.42 78.69
N GLN A 240 70.37 -27.46 78.91
CA GLN A 240 70.26 -26.50 80.01
C GLN A 240 69.05 -25.55 79.83
N PHE A 241 68.77 -25.13 78.59
CA PHE A 241 67.59 -24.33 78.29
C PHE A 241 66.30 -25.10 78.59
N LEU A 242 66.21 -26.37 78.16
CA LEU A 242 65.07 -27.24 78.44
C LEU A 242 64.85 -27.43 79.94
N ASP A 243 65.92 -27.64 80.72
CA ASP A 243 65.82 -27.81 82.17
C ASP A 243 65.39 -26.52 82.87
N LYS A 244 65.93 -25.37 82.45
CA LYS A 244 65.52 -24.05 82.96
C LYS A 244 64.06 -23.72 82.60
N LEU A 245 63.63 -24.08 81.39
CA LEU A 245 62.26 -23.86 80.92
C LEU A 245 61.28 -24.80 81.65
N GLN A 246 61.68 -26.03 81.94
CA GLN A 246 60.92 -26.94 82.81
C GLN A 246 60.78 -26.38 84.23
N GLY A 247 61.83 -25.79 84.79
CA GLY A 247 61.78 -25.10 86.09
C GLY A 247 60.76 -23.98 86.12
N ILE A 248 60.74 -23.14 85.08
CA ILE A 248 59.79 -22.02 84.94
C ILE A 248 58.36 -22.53 84.76
N VAL A 249 58.15 -23.50 83.87
CA VAL A 249 56.83 -24.10 83.63
C VAL A 249 56.29 -24.75 84.90
N LYS A 250 57.15 -25.44 85.67
CA LYS A 250 56.78 -26.05 86.94
C LYS A 250 56.35 -25.00 87.96
N GLN A 251 57.14 -23.96 88.15
CA GLN A 251 56.84 -22.88 89.09
C GLN A 251 55.50 -22.20 88.76
N GLU A 252 55.22 -21.97 87.48
CA GLU A 252 53.99 -21.32 87.06
C GLU A 252 52.77 -22.26 87.14
N MET A 253 52.97 -23.56 86.88
CA MET A 253 51.93 -24.58 87.09
C MET A 253 51.57 -24.73 88.57
N GLU A 254 52.55 -24.64 89.48
CA GLU A 254 52.34 -24.68 90.93
C GLU A 254 51.71 -23.40 91.48
N SER A 255 51.98 -22.24 90.87
CA SER A 255 51.40 -20.94 91.21
C SER A 255 49.86 -20.91 91.05
N HIS A 256 49.32 -21.70 90.13
CA HIS A 256 47.89 -21.74 89.85
C HIS A 256 47.19 -22.94 90.53
N ARG A 257 46.17 -22.66 91.36
CA ARG A 257 45.42 -23.66 92.18
C ARG A 257 44.94 -24.92 91.44
N VAL A 258 44.69 -24.85 90.14
CA VAL A 258 44.13 -25.96 89.35
C VAL A 258 45.22 -26.80 88.67
N THR A 259 46.33 -26.17 88.27
CA THR A 259 47.45 -26.84 87.59
C THR A 259 48.50 -27.38 88.56
N ALA A 260 48.46 -26.94 89.83
CA ALA A 260 49.37 -27.42 90.87
C ALA A 260 49.29 -28.94 91.07
N CYS A 261 48.10 -29.52 90.99
CA CYS A 261 47.90 -30.98 91.08
C CYS A 261 48.46 -31.76 89.87
N LEU A 262 48.73 -31.07 88.76
CA LEU A 262 49.24 -31.63 87.51
C LEU A 262 50.74 -31.33 87.30
N ALA A 263 51.40 -30.64 88.22
CA ALA A 263 52.82 -30.25 88.15
C ALA A 263 53.79 -31.44 88.39
N ASN A 264 53.46 -32.61 87.86
CA ASN A 264 54.31 -33.78 87.87
C ASN A 264 55.44 -33.62 86.84
N LYS A 265 56.62 -34.18 87.13
CA LYS A 265 57.83 -34.04 86.27
C LYS A 265 57.56 -34.40 84.81
N GLU A 266 56.80 -35.45 84.55
CA GLU A 266 56.45 -35.90 83.19
C GLU A 266 55.55 -34.91 82.44
N VAL A 267 54.57 -34.33 83.13
CA VAL A 267 53.65 -33.35 82.54
C VAL A 267 54.37 -32.03 82.30
N VAL A 268 55.21 -31.58 83.23
CA VAL A 268 56.06 -30.40 83.06
C VAL A 268 57.02 -30.57 81.89
N PHE A 269 57.66 -31.73 81.76
CA PHE A 269 58.54 -32.06 80.63
C PHE A 269 57.78 -32.00 79.30
N PHE A 270 56.58 -32.58 79.26
CA PHE A 270 55.75 -32.57 78.05
C PHE A 270 55.28 -31.17 77.67
N VAL A 271 54.87 -30.35 78.66
CA VAL A 271 54.44 -28.95 78.44
C VAL A 271 55.62 -28.09 78.00
N ALA A 272 56.78 -28.21 78.64
CA ALA A 272 58.00 -27.47 78.25
C ALA A 272 58.47 -27.85 76.83
N SER A 273 58.42 -29.14 76.49
CA SER A 273 58.77 -29.63 75.16
C SER A 273 57.76 -29.16 74.11
N ALA A 274 56.47 -29.21 74.44
CA ALA A 274 55.40 -28.71 73.59
C ALA A 274 55.55 -27.20 73.31
N LEU A 275 55.91 -26.38 74.30
CA LEU A 275 56.14 -24.95 74.12
C LEU A 275 57.25 -24.61 73.12
N ILE A 276 58.22 -25.52 72.91
CA ILE A 276 59.30 -25.34 71.92
C ILE A 276 58.89 -25.95 70.57
N ILE A 277 58.30 -27.13 70.59
CA ILE A 277 57.96 -27.89 69.38
C ILE A 277 56.78 -27.26 68.63
N PHE A 278 55.75 -26.76 69.33
CA PHE A 278 54.57 -26.18 68.67
C PHE A 278 54.87 -24.93 67.84
N PRO A 279 55.65 -23.94 68.31
CA PRO A 279 56.03 -22.80 67.48
C PRO A 279 56.89 -23.18 66.27
N VAL A 280 57.84 -24.11 66.44
CA VAL A 280 58.70 -24.59 65.34
C VAL A 280 57.87 -25.32 64.28
N LEU A 281 56.97 -26.23 64.69
CA LEU A 281 56.06 -26.91 63.77
C LEU A 281 55.04 -25.96 63.15
N SER A 282 54.57 -24.94 63.87
CA SER A 282 53.64 -23.93 63.33
C SER A 282 54.33 -23.03 62.31
N ALA A 283 55.57 -22.60 62.56
CA ALA A 283 56.39 -21.85 61.61
C ALA A 283 56.72 -22.70 60.39
N TRP A 284 57.07 -23.98 60.57
CA TRP A 284 57.34 -24.92 59.49
C TRP A 284 56.09 -25.17 58.63
N THR A 285 54.92 -25.35 59.23
CA THR A 285 53.66 -25.55 58.51
C THR A 285 53.19 -24.29 57.78
N LEU A 286 53.41 -23.10 58.35
CA LEU A 286 53.15 -21.82 57.68
C LEU A 286 54.10 -21.58 56.50
N LEU A 287 55.41 -21.81 56.69
CA LEU A 287 56.39 -21.73 55.61
C LEU A 287 56.08 -22.73 54.49
N THR A 288 55.78 -23.98 54.82
CA THR A 288 55.42 -24.98 53.79
C THR A 288 54.07 -24.70 53.12
N SER A 289 53.16 -23.96 53.76
CA SER A 289 51.90 -23.52 53.14
C SER A 289 52.04 -22.33 52.19
N GLN A 290 53.14 -21.56 52.26
CA GLN A 290 53.43 -20.45 51.32
C GLN A 290 54.11 -20.90 50.03
N TRP A 291 54.67 -22.12 50.00
CA TRP A 291 55.36 -22.70 48.84
C TRP A 291 54.51 -23.75 48.08
N ARG A 292 53.19 -23.67 48.22
CA ARG A 292 52.21 -24.47 47.48
C ARG A 292 51.11 -23.56 46.96
#